data_AF-A0A368EZ82-F1
#
_entry.id   AF-A0A368EZ82-F1
#
_cell.length_a   1.000
_cell.length_b   1.000
_cell.length_c   1.000
_cell.angle_alpha   90.00
_cell.angle_beta   90.00
_cell.angle_gamma   90.00
#
_symmetry.space_group_name_H-M   'P 1'
#
loop_
_entity.id
_entity.type
_entity.pdbx_description
1 polymer ?
#
loop_
_entity_poly.entity_id
_entity_poly.type
_entity_poly.pdbx_seq_one_letter_code
_entity_poly.pdbx_strand_id
1 'polypeptide(L)'
;MISTTFSTEQMGRQDCANMVEMWEMDGELGAMEDDLIKIYLVLAGRSHAEFLRKGKMIKLNCLEGLDWRQAFGIHLWWINWGGFLEDAIESFSDDVAAGRAASPESHVFEQLIRLACSPSHQVEAVLDAAGMLSPNPLDAHLSWHLWSLLRALGYHTMSPAAEQRLHQSYAAQLTASELWHLAIFVLSHISHDQCRSVAIREVLERMSLTARSQHYDKILAICEIPHEWISAAKFIKAKAQGNLEAACSHALSAGNYPAALQLFADEVAPNAIAMGDLHRLRPLAERMEKAADRITGWGAIGQIYADYCILKTMDDEDDTEENEEKLHQLVESISTRIQAPIFKTPIQRYTFFSTLVLVILFYRSQSDMLSSIVV
;
A
#
# COMPACT_ATOMS: atom_id res chain seq x y z
N MET A 1 -36.07 7.66 40.32
CA MET A 1 -36.41 6.23 40.20
C MET A 1 -35.21 5.36 39.88
N ILE A 2 -34.27 5.79 39.01
CA ILE A 2 -33.04 5.01 38.73
C ILE A 2 -32.12 4.96 39.97
N SER A 3 -31.95 6.06 40.71
CA SER A 3 -31.13 6.09 41.94
C SER A 3 -31.68 5.23 43.09
N THR A 4 -32.98 4.93 43.11
CA THR A 4 -33.63 4.19 44.20
C THR A 4 -33.58 2.67 44.00
N THR A 5 -33.60 2.21 42.75
CA THR A 5 -33.33 0.80 42.41
C THR A 5 -31.86 0.43 42.62
N PHE A 6 -30.94 1.36 42.37
CA PHE A 6 -29.51 1.15 42.62
C PHE A 6 -29.15 1.08 44.13
N SER A 7 -29.88 1.77 45.00
CA SER A 7 -29.65 1.70 46.46
C SER A 7 -30.18 0.42 47.13
N THR A 8 -31.21 -0.21 46.56
CA THR A 8 -31.81 -1.44 47.11
C THR A 8 -30.97 -2.68 46.83
N GLU A 9 -30.22 -2.71 45.73
CA GLU A 9 -29.33 -3.83 45.38
C GLU A 9 -28.06 -3.88 46.24
N GLN A 10 -27.53 -2.71 46.64
CA GLN A 10 -26.38 -2.62 47.55
C GLN A 10 -26.69 -3.20 48.94
N MET A 11 -27.92 -2.99 49.44
CA MET A 11 -28.40 -3.61 50.68
C MET A 11 -28.50 -5.13 50.52
N GLY A 12 -29.09 -5.61 49.42
CA GLY A 12 -29.24 -7.05 49.14
C GLY A 12 -27.91 -7.80 49.02
N ARG A 13 -26.87 -7.17 48.46
CA ARG A 13 -25.52 -7.77 48.37
C ARG A 13 -24.85 -7.88 49.73
N GLN A 14 -24.89 -6.81 50.54
CA GLN A 14 -24.34 -6.86 51.90
C GLN A 14 -25.10 -7.89 52.75
N ASP A 15 -26.42 -7.99 52.58
CA ASP A 15 -27.24 -9.00 53.23
C ASP A 15 -26.85 -10.42 52.80
N CYS A 16 -26.61 -10.65 51.50
CA CYS A 16 -26.10 -11.93 50.99
C CYS A 16 -24.70 -12.25 51.52
N ALA A 17 -23.80 -11.26 51.60
CA ALA A 17 -22.47 -11.44 52.16
C ALA A 17 -22.53 -11.80 53.65
N ASN A 18 -23.35 -11.09 54.43
CA ASN A 18 -23.58 -11.38 55.85
C ASN A 18 -24.19 -12.78 56.05
N MET A 19 -25.14 -13.19 55.20
CA MET A 19 -25.73 -14.53 55.24
C MET A 19 -24.71 -15.62 54.94
N VAL A 20 -23.87 -15.43 53.92
CA VAL A 20 -22.79 -16.39 53.59
C VAL A 20 -21.80 -16.50 54.76
N GLU A 21 -21.40 -15.39 55.36
CA GLU A 21 -20.49 -15.39 56.52
C GLU A 21 -21.08 -16.12 57.73
N MET A 22 -22.38 -15.91 58.02
CA MET A 22 -23.08 -16.62 59.08
C MET A 22 -23.09 -18.15 58.83
N TRP A 23 -23.40 -18.58 57.60
CA TRP A 23 -23.38 -20.00 57.25
C TRP A 23 -21.98 -20.63 57.28
N GLU A 24 -20.94 -19.85 56.98
CA GLU A 24 -19.54 -20.28 57.14
C GLU A 24 -19.19 -20.48 58.62
N MET A 25 -19.60 -19.56 59.50
CA MET A 25 -19.35 -19.64 60.94
C MET A 25 -20.08 -20.81 61.61
N ASP A 26 -21.33 -21.03 61.23
CA ASP A 26 -22.18 -22.08 61.81
C ASP A 26 -21.92 -23.46 61.15
N GLY A 27 -21.11 -23.51 60.09
CA GLY A 27 -20.80 -24.74 59.35
C GLY A 27 -21.98 -25.29 58.52
N GLU A 28 -22.98 -24.46 58.25
CA GLU A 28 -24.23 -24.84 57.58
C GLU A 28 -24.07 -24.99 56.06
N LEU A 29 -23.04 -24.37 55.46
CA LEU A 29 -22.75 -24.52 54.02
C LEU A 29 -22.64 -25.99 53.60
N GLY A 30 -22.10 -26.84 54.47
CA GLY A 30 -21.97 -28.28 54.21
C GLY A 30 -23.31 -29.01 54.02
N ALA A 31 -24.42 -28.47 54.53
CA ALA A 31 -25.74 -29.09 54.46
C ALA A 31 -26.57 -28.66 53.24
N MET A 32 -26.19 -27.56 52.57
CA MET A 32 -26.93 -26.97 51.45
C MET A 32 -26.54 -27.60 50.10
N GLU A 33 -27.38 -27.39 49.09
CA GLU A 33 -27.09 -27.77 47.69
C GLU A 33 -26.07 -26.82 47.06
N ASP A 34 -25.16 -27.36 46.25
CA ASP A 34 -24.04 -26.62 45.68
C ASP A 34 -24.49 -25.45 44.80
N ASP A 35 -25.56 -25.62 44.03
CA ASP A 35 -26.08 -24.56 43.14
C ASP A 35 -26.67 -23.39 43.93
N LEU A 36 -27.34 -23.68 45.06
CA LEU A 36 -27.85 -22.63 45.94
C LEU A 36 -26.70 -21.83 46.55
N ILE A 37 -25.66 -22.51 47.03
CA ILE A 37 -24.47 -21.85 47.58
C ILE A 37 -23.80 -20.99 46.50
N LYS A 38 -23.63 -21.49 45.27
CA LYS A 38 -23.06 -20.73 44.15
C LYS A 38 -23.82 -19.42 43.88
N ILE A 39 -25.15 -19.45 43.90
CA ILE A 39 -25.97 -18.23 43.71
C ILE A 39 -25.67 -17.20 44.80
N TYR A 40 -25.70 -17.61 46.07
CA TYR A 40 -25.43 -16.71 47.19
C TYR A 40 -23.98 -16.19 47.20
N LEU A 41 -23.01 -17.02 46.82
CA LEU A 41 -21.61 -16.62 46.69
C LEU A 41 -21.44 -15.53 45.62
N VAL A 42 -22.00 -15.73 44.42
CA VAL A 42 -21.93 -14.73 43.35
C VAL A 42 -22.63 -13.43 43.75
N LEU A 43 -23.79 -13.50 44.40
CA LEU A 43 -24.52 -12.33 44.89
C LEU A 43 -23.78 -11.59 46.02
N ALA A 44 -23.04 -12.32 46.87
CA ALA A 44 -22.14 -11.74 47.86
C ALA A 44 -20.88 -11.13 47.22
N GLY A 45 -20.60 -11.47 45.96
CA GLY A 45 -19.42 -11.08 45.22
C GLY A 45 -18.18 -11.88 45.56
N ARG A 46 -18.35 -13.19 45.80
CA ARG A 46 -17.27 -14.18 45.93
C ARG A 46 -17.36 -15.15 44.75
N SER A 47 -16.21 -15.53 44.16
CA SER A 47 -16.18 -16.51 43.06
C SER A 47 -16.06 -17.96 43.52
N HIS A 48 -15.63 -18.18 44.75
CA HIS A 48 -15.38 -19.50 45.31
C HIS A 48 -15.51 -19.50 46.83
N ALA A 49 -15.66 -20.68 47.41
CA ALA A 49 -15.63 -20.89 48.85
C ALA A 49 -15.02 -22.25 49.20
N GLU A 50 -14.48 -22.36 50.41
CA GLU A 50 -13.99 -23.61 50.97
C GLU A 50 -14.73 -23.90 52.27
N PHE A 51 -15.46 -25.02 52.35
CA PHE A 51 -16.21 -25.41 53.55
C PHE A 51 -16.18 -26.92 53.82
N LEU A 52 -16.46 -27.31 55.06
CA LEU A 52 -16.49 -28.72 55.47
C LEU A 52 -17.87 -29.33 55.20
N ARG A 53 -17.91 -30.45 54.47
CA ARG A 53 -19.11 -31.27 54.30
C ARG A 53 -18.79 -32.69 54.76
N LYS A 54 -19.49 -33.17 55.80
CA LYS A 54 -19.30 -34.53 56.37
C LYS A 54 -17.83 -34.86 56.68
N GLY A 55 -17.08 -33.89 57.22
CA GLY A 55 -15.67 -34.04 57.58
C GLY A 55 -14.67 -33.97 56.42
N LYS A 56 -15.11 -33.66 55.19
CA LYS A 56 -14.25 -33.43 54.03
C LYS A 56 -14.27 -31.95 53.63
N MET A 57 -13.10 -31.40 53.31
CA MET A 57 -12.95 -30.07 52.74
C MET A 57 -13.43 -30.07 51.29
N ILE A 58 -14.45 -29.28 50.98
CA ILE A 58 -14.94 -29.07 49.63
C ILE A 58 -14.51 -27.67 49.17
N LYS A 59 -13.95 -27.59 47.95
CA LYS A 59 -13.67 -26.33 47.26
C LYS A 59 -14.76 -26.13 46.22
N LEU A 60 -15.64 -25.18 46.45
CA LEU A 60 -16.73 -24.86 45.55
C LEU A 60 -16.31 -23.70 44.65
N ASN A 61 -16.36 -23.93 43.34
CA ASN A 61 -16.03 -22.93 42.32
C ASN A 61 -17.30 -22.51 41.58
N CYS A 62 -17.62 -21.22 41.59
CA CYS A 62 -18.79 -20.68 40.89
C CYS A 62 -18.55 -20.55 39.36
N LEU A 63 -17.29 -20.63 38.92
CA LEU A 63 -16.88 -20.43 37.54
C LEU A 63 -16.65 -21.76 36.78
N GLU A 64 -16.90 -22.89 37.44
CA GLU A 64 -16.68 -24.22 36.87
C GLU A 64 -17.61 -24.46 35.66
N GLY A 65 -17.04 -24.93 34.55
CA GLY A 65 -17.78 -25.24 33.33
C GLY A 65 -18.20 -24.03 32.51
N LEU A 66 -17.85 -22.82 32.95
CA LEU A 66 -18.11 -21.59 32.21
C LEU A 66 -17.00 -21.30 31.20
N ASP A 67 -17.38 -20.72 30.06
CA ASP A 67 -16.39 -20.13 29.17
C ASP A 67 -15.75 -18.88 29.81
N TRP A 68 -14.60 -18.45 29.27
CA TRP A 68 -13.86 -17.33 29.85
C TRP A 68 -14.67 -16.01 29.83
N ARG A 69 -15.59 -15.83 28.86
CA ARG A 69 -16.42 -14.62 28.75
C ARG A 69 -17.51 -14.60 29.80
N GLN A 70 -18.13 -15.76 30.05
CA GLN A 70 -19.11 -15.97 31.10
C GLN A 70 -18.45 -15.78 32.47
N ALA A 71 -17.27 -16.37 32.69
CA ALA A 71 -16.50 -16.17 33.91
C ALA A 71 -16.14 -14.70 34.11
N PHE A 72 -15.57 -14.03 33.10
CA PHE A 72 -15.30 -12.59 33.16
C PHE A 72 -16.57 -11.75 33.39
N GLY A 73 -17.70 -12.12 32.77
CA GLY A 73 -18.99 -11.47 32.99
C GLY A 73 -19.45 -11.57 34.45
N ILE A 74 -19.18 -12.68 35.13
CA ILE A 74 -19.43 -12.82 36.58
C ILE A 74 -18.57 -11.85 37.38
N HIS A 75 -17.29 -11.70 37.02
CA HIS A 75 -16.41 -10.72 37.64
C HIS A 75 -16.88 -9.29 37.44
N LEU A 76 -17.32 -8.95 36.23
CA LEU A 76 -17.71 -7.59 35.85
C LEU A 76 -19.06 -7.18 36.44
N TRP A 77 -20.07 -8.04 36.34
CA TRP A 77 -21.45 -7.67 36.68
C TRP A 77 -21.83 -7.96 38.13
N TRP A 78 -21.16 -8.91 38.79
CA TRP A 78 -21.56 -9.36 40.12
C TRP A 78 -20.45 -9.14 41.15
N ILE A 79 -19.27 -9.74 40.94
CA ILE A 79 -18.18 -9.69 41.94
C ILE A 79 -17.66 -8.26 42.11
N ASN A 80 -17.31 -7.59 41.03
CA ASN A 80 -16.78 -6.21 41.06
C ASN A 80 -17.85 -5.19 40.67
N TRP A 81 -19.12 -5.50 40.92
CA TRP A 81 -20.22 -4.58 40.65
C TRP A 81 -19.97 -3.21 41.27
N GLY A 82 -20.14 -2.16 40.47
CA GLY A 82 -19.92 -0.76 40.87
C GLY A 82 -18.45 -0.35 40.97
N GLY A 83 -17.51 -1.27 40.76
CA GLY A 83 -16.08 -1.02 40.66
C GLY A 83 -15.63 -0.58 39.26
N PHE A 84 -14.33 -0.38 39.11
CA PHE A 84 -13.73 -0.07 37.82
C PHE A 84 -13.51 -1.36 36.99
N LEU A 85 -13.35 -1.22 35.68
CA LEU A 85 -13.12 -2.37 34.80
C LEU A 85 -11.79 -3.07 35.11
N GLU A 86 -10.81 -2.28 35.55
CA GLU A 86 -9.51 -2.66 36.08
C GLU A 86 -9.64 -3.70 37.20
N ASP A 87 -10.50 -3.43 38.19
CA ASP A 87 -10.73 -4.32 39.33
C ASP A 87 -11.31 -5.67 38.88
N ALA A 88 -12.23 -5.63 37.92
CA ALA A 88 -12.81 -6.84 37.34
C ALA A 88 -11.79 -7.68 36.57
N ILE A 89 -10.85 -7.05 35.85
CA ILE A 89 -9.78 -7.75 35.13
C ILE A 89 -8.77 -8.37 36.10
N GLU A 90 -8.37 -7.64 37.14
CA GLU A 90 -7.44 -8.14 38.15
C GLU A 90 -8.03 -9.34 38.87
N SER A 91 -9.26 -9.20 39.39
CA SER A 91 -10.00 -10.27 40.05
C SER A 91 -10.20 -11.51 39.15
N PHE A 92 -10.53 -11.30 37.88
CA PHE A 92 -10.63 -12.40 36.91
C PHE A 92 -9.27 -13.05 36.64
N SER A 93 -8.20 -12.24 36.51
CA SER A 93 -6.84 -12.75 36.27
C SER A 93 -6.35 -13.61 37.44
N ASP A 94 -6.70 -13.26 38.68
CA ASP A 94 -6.40 -14.06 39.87
C ASP A 94 -7.10 -15.42 39.85
N ASP A 95 -8.36 -15.46 39.43
CA ASP A 95 -9.13 -16.70 39.30
C ASP A 95 -8.64 -17.58 38.14
N VAL A 96 -8.18 -16.99 37.04
CA VAL A 96 -7.49 -17.72 35.95
C VAL A 96 -6.16 -18.29 36.46
N ALA A 97 -5.35 -17.48 37.15
CA ALA A 97 -4.04 -17.91 37.68
C ALA A 97 -4.17 -19.04 38.71
N ALA A 98 -5.25 -19.05 39.50
CA ALA A 98 -5.56 -20.10 40.44
C ALA A 98 -6.22 -21.35 39.80
N GLY A 99 -6.46 -21.35 38.49
CA GLY A 99 -7.11 -22.44 37.78
C GLY A 99 -8.61 -22.59 38.09
N ARG A 100 -9.25 -21.52 38.62
CA ARG A 100 -10.69 -21.48 38.92
C ARG A 100 -11.50 -21.02 37.70
N ALA A 101 -10.96 -20.15 36.87
CA ALA A 101 -11.62 -19.67 35.66
C ALA A 101 -10.94 -20.22 34.39
N ALA A 102 -11.72 -20.36 33.31
CA ALA A 102 -11.17 -20.68 31.99
C ALA A 102 -10.26 -19.55 31.49
N SER A 103 -9.07 -19.90 31.02
CA SER A 103 -8.13 -18.93 30.44
C SER A 103 -8.67 -18.40 29.10
N PRO A 104 -8.53 -17.09 28.83
CA PRO A 104 -8.88 -16.51 27.54
C PRO A 104 -7.89 -16.86 26.42
N GLU A 105 -6.77 -17.54 26.69
CA GLU A 105 -5.76 -17.92 25.68
C GLU A 105 -5.29 -16.75 24.80
N SER A 106 -5.14 -15.56 25.39
CA SER A 106 -4.78 -14.31 24.69
C SER A 106 -5.78 -13.90 23.59
N HIS A 107 -7.06 -14.23 23.75
CA HIS A 107 -8.11 -13.83 22.82
C HIS A 107 -8.16 -12.30 22.60
N VAL A 108 -8.38 -11.84 21.36
CA VAL A 108 -8.47 -10.41 20.96
C VAL A 108 -9.28 -9.54 21.91
N PHE A 109 -10.51 -9.95 22.25
CA PHE A 109 -11.36 -9.19 23.16
C PHE A 109 -10.74 -8.98 24.54
N GLU A 110 -10.02 -9.98 25.07
CA GLU A 110 -9.35 -9.83 26.36
C GLU A 110 -8.17 -8.85 26.26
N GLN A 111 -7.39 -8.91 25.19
CA GLN A 111 -6.32 -7.93 24.93
C GLN A 111 -6.87 -6.50 24.74
N LEU A 112 -8.01 -6.34 24.06
CA LEU A 112 -8.69 -5.04 23.92
C LEU A 112 -9.19 -4.51 25.26
N ILE A 113 -9.78 -5.37 26.09
CA ILE A 113 -10.23 -5.02 27.44
C ILE A 113 -9.04 -4.58 28.30
N ARG A 114 -7.90 -5.29 28.23
CA ARG A 114 -6.65 -4.88 28.90
C ARG A 114 -6.10 -3.56 28.37
N LEU A 115 -6.14 -3.33 27.07
CA LEU A 115 -5.72 -2.07 26.45
C LEU A 115 -6.57 -0.89 26.92
N ALA A 116 -7.88 -1.09 27.11
CA ALA A 116 -8.78 -0.06 27.62
C ALA A 116 -8.49 0.32 29.08
N CYS A 117 -8.02 -0.64 29.88
CA CYS A 117 -7.81 -0.47 31.32
C CYS A 117 -6.38 -0.04 31.67
N SER A 118 -5.40 -0.36 30.82
CA SER A 118 -4.00 -0.06 31.08
C SER A 118 -3.35 0.67 29.89
N PRO A 119 -2.95 1.94 30.07
CA PRO A 119 -2.20 2.68 29.07
C PRO A 119 -0.83 2.07 28.74
N SER A 120 -0.29 1.21 29.61
CA SER A 120 1.00 0.53 29.40
C SER A 120 0.87 -0.77 28.62
N HIS A 121 -0.35 -1.25 28.39
CA HIS A 121 -0.58 -2.45 27.61
C HIS A 121 -0.23 -2.21 26.13
N GLN A 122 0.53 -3.11 25.53
CA GLN A 122 1.03 -2.94 24.17
C GLN A 122 -0.06 -3.25 23.16
N VAL A 123 -0.26 -2.33 22.21
CA VAL A 123 -1.23 -2.51 21.11
C VAL A 123 -0.85 -3.73 20.27
N GLU A 124 0.45 -4.01 20.14
CA GLU A 124 0.99 -5.18 19.46
C GLU A 124 0.38 -6.51 19.95
N ALA A 125 0.14 -6.65 21.26
CA ALA A 125 -0.47 -7.87 21.81
C ALA A 125 -1.90 -8.10 21.28
N VAL A 126 -2.66 -7.01 21.10
CA VAL A 126 -3.99 -7.05 20.48
C VAL A 126 -3.88 -7.46 19.01
N LEU A 127 -2.91 -6.92 18.29
CA LEU A 127 -2.71 -7.20 16.86
C LEU A 127 -2.21 -8.63 16.60
N ASP A 128 -1.36 -9.15 17.48
CA ASP A 128 -0.87 -10.53 17.43
C ASP A 128 -2.02 -11.50 17.72
N ALA A 129 -2.83 -11.22 18.75
CA ALA A 129 -4.05 -11.97 19.02
C ALA A 129 -5.02 -11.97 17.82
N ALA A 130 -5.13 -10.84 17.12
CA ALA A 130 -5.95 -10.73 15.92
C ALA A 130 -5.42 -11.58 14.76
N GLY A 131 -4.10 -11.67 14.61
CA GLY A 131 -3.47 -12.54 13.62
C GLY A 131 -3.75 -14.03 13.87
N MET A 132 -3.82 -14.44 15.14
CA MET A 132 -4.09 -15.84 15.53
C MET A 132 -5.52 -16.31 15.22
N LEU A 133 -6.48 -15.40 15.00
CA LEU A 133 -7.85 -15.76 14.63
C LEU A 133 -7.93 -16.31 13.20
N SER A 134 -6.98 -15.97 12.34
CA SER A 134 -6.91 -16.50 10.98
C SER A 134 -6.12 -17.81 10.98
N PRO A 135 -6.58 -18.86 10.27
CA PRO A 135 -5.77 -20.06 10.07
C PRO A 135 -4.54 -19.80 9.18
N ASN A 136 -4.49 -18.66 8.50
CA ASN A 136 -3.36 -18.25 7.69
C ASN A 136 -2.42 -17.34 8.50
N PRO A 137 -1.19 -17.77 8.82
CA PRO A 137 -0.24 -16.96 9.59
C PRO A 137 0.24 -15.72 8.83
N LEU A 138 -0.01 -15.65 7.52
CA LEU A 138 0.31 -14.51 6.69
C LEU A 138 -0.87 -13.55 6.53
N ASP A 139 -1.99 -13.77 7.21
CA ASP A 139 -3.15 -12.86 7.19
C ASP A 139 -2.92 -11.68 8.14
N ALA A 140 -2.96 -10.48 7.56
CA ALA A 140 -2.75 -9.23 8.27
C ALA A 140 -3.99 -8.33 8.17
N HIS A 141 -5.08 -8.85 7.58
CA HIS A 141 -6.28 -8.09 7.30
C HIS A 141 -6.90 -7.53 8.59
N LEU A 142 -7.16 -8.39 9.57
CA LEU A 142 -7.81 -7.98 10.82
C LEU A 142 -6.88 -7.07 11.64
N SER A 143 -5.61 -7.46 11.78
CA SER A 143 -4.62 -6.68 12.52
C SER A 143 -4.44 -5.27 11.92
N TRP A 144 -4.45 -5.14 10.59
CA TRP A 144 -4.34 -3.84 9.94
C TRP A 144 -5.55 -2.95 10.22
N HIS A 145 -6.77 -3.46 10.04
CA HIS A 145 -7.99 -2.68 10.30
C HIS A 145 -8.14 -2.31 11.78
N LEU A 146 -7.76 -3.21 12.68
CA LEU A 146 -7.79 -2.94 14.12
C LEU A 146 -6.79 -1.85 14.48
N TRP A 147 -5.57 -1.90 13.92
CA TRP A 147 -4.60 -0.81 14.07
C TRP A 147 -5.14 0.51 13.54
N SER A 148 -5.73 0.54 12.34
CA SER A 148 -6.30 1.77 11.77
C SER A 148 -7.37 2.40 12.67
N LEU A 149 -8.24 1.56 13.28
CA LEU A 149 -9.26 2.02 14.21
C LEU A 149 -8.65 2.53 15.52
N LEU A 150 -7.72 1.77 16.12
CA LEU A 150 -7.04 2.17 17.36
C LEU A 150 -6.28 3.48 17.16
N ARG A 151 -5.60 3.66 16.03
CA ARG A 151 -4.93 4.90 15.67
C ARG A 151 -5.91 6.07 15.55
N ALA A 152 -7.07 5.86 14.93
CA ALA A 152 -8.12 6.88 14.85
C ALA A 152 -8.72 7.25 16.21
N LEU A 153 -8.73 6.32 17.17
CA LEU A 153 -9.15 6.55 18.55
C LEU A 153 -8.07 7.23 19.41
N GLY A 154 -6.86 7.44 18.88
CA GLY A 154 -5.79 8.17 19.55
C GLY A 154 -4.62 7.32 20.06
N TYR A 155 -4.59 6.01 19.78
CA TYR A 155 -3.47 5.14 20.14
C TYR A 155 -2.30 5.31 19.15
N HIS A 156 -1.14 5.72 19.65
CA HIS A 156 0.07 5.97 18.85
C HIS A 156 1.31 5.26 19.39
N THR A 157 1.10 4.15 20.11
CA THR A 157 2.15 3.46 20.86
C THR A 157 3.01 2.52 20.03
N MET A 158 2.54 2.10 18.85
CA MET A 158 3.29 1.18 17.99
C MET A 158 4.57 1.82 17.44
N SER A 159 5.63 1.02 17.37
CA SER A 159 6.88 1.48 16.74
C SER A 159 6.68 1.71 15.23
N PRO A 160 7.34 2.73 14.63
CA PRO A 160 7.23 3.00 13.20
C PRO A 160 7.63 1.81 12.31
N ALA A 161 8.59 1.00 12.78
CA ALA A 161 9.03 -0.20 12.07
C ALA A 161 7.98 -1.32 12.10
N ALA A 162 7.26 -1.51 13.22
CA ALA A 162 6.16 -2.46 13.30
C ALA A 162 4.97 -2.01 12.44
N GLU A 163 4.60 -0.74 12.53
CA GLU A 163 3.54 -0.14 11.69
C GLU A 163 3.85 -0.32 10.20
N GLN A 164 5.07 0.02 9.76
CA GLN A 164 5.48 -0.17 8.37
C GLN A 164 5.39 -1.64 7.93
N ARG A 165 5.82 -2.60 8.76
CA ARG A 165 5.70 -4.04 8.45
C ARG A 165 4.24 -4.46 8.29
N LEU A 166 3.34 -3.95 9.12
CA LEU A 166 1.91 -4.24 9.04
C LEU A 166 1.31 -3.71 7.72
N HIS A 167 1.63 -2.47 7.33
CA HIS A 167 1.24 -1.91 6.02
C HIS A 167 1.75 -2.77 4.86
N GLN A 168 3.03 -3.14 4.89
CA GLN A 168 3.65 -3.95 3.83
C GLN A 168 3.02 -5.35 3.73
N SER A 169 2.77 -6.01 4.88
CA SER A 169 2.16 -7.34 4.93
C SER A 169 0.75 -7.34 4.33
N TYR A 170 -0.10 -6.42 4.76
CA TYR A 170 -1.47 -6.35 4.25
C TYR A 170 -1.51 -5.91 2.78
N ALA A 171 -0.67 -4.95 2.37
CA ALA A 171 -0.55 -4.55 0.97
C ALA A 171 -0.08 -5.70 0.05
N ALA A 172 0.75 -6.62 0.56
CA ALA A 172 1.17 -7.80 -0.20
C ALA A 172 -0.02 -8.75 -0.48
N GLN A 173 -0.91 -8.98 0.51
CA GLN A 173 -2.12 -9.78 0.32
C GLN A 173 -3.08 -9.15 -0.71
N LEU A 174 -3.27 -7.83 -0.62
CA LEU A 174 -4.09 -7.09 -1.58
C LEU A 174 -3.50 -7.13 -2.99
N THR A 175 -2.17 -7.03 -3.10
CA THR A 175 -1.47 -7.15 -4.39
C THR A 175 -1.64 -8.54 -5.00
N ALA A 176 -1.53 -9.59 -4.18
CA ALA A 176 -1.76 -10.98 -4.62
C ALA A 176 -3.21 -11.22 -5.07
N SER A 177 -4.16 -10.48 -4.51
CA SER A 177 -5.59 -10.52 -4.89
C SER A 177 -5.94 -9.55 -6.04
N GLU A 178 -4.94 -8.95 -6.70
CA GLU A 178 -5.10 -7.96 -7.78
C GLU A 178 -5.86 -6.67 -7.37
N LEU A 179 -5.99 -6.41 -6.07
CA LEU A 179 -6.59 -5.19 -5.50
C LEU A 179 -5.54 -4.08 -5.34
N TRP A 180 -4.84 -3.76 -6.43
CA TRP A 180 -3.66 -2.85 -6.40
C TRP A 180 -3.96 -1.45 -5.87
N HIS A 181 -5.14 -0.90 -6.19
CA HIS A 181 -5.58 0.40 -5.69
C HIS A 181 -5.67 0.44 -4.17
N LEU A 182 -6.18 -0.63 -3.54
CA LEU A 182 -6.20 -0.76 -2.08
C LEU A 182 -4.82 -1.03 -1.52
N ALA A 183 -3.99 -1.82 -2.20
CA ALA A 183 -2.60 -2.04 -1.78
C ALA A 183 -1.81 -0.73 -1.72
N ILE A 184 -1.93 0.12 -2.74
CA ILE A 184 -1.28 1.44 -2.77
C ILE A 184 -1.86 2.37 -1.70
N PHE A 185 -3.18 2.35 -1.49
CA PHE A 185 -3.81 3.08 -0.39
C PHE A 185 -3.27 2.64 0.98
N VAL A 186 -3.12 1.34 1.23
CA VAL A 186 -2.53 0.86 2.49
C VAL A 186 -1.09 1.33 2.66
N LEU A 187 -0.29 1.29 1.58
CA LEU A 187 1.10 1.74 1.60
C LEU A 187 1.25 3.26 1.74
N SER A 188 0.27 4.06 1.32
CA SER A 188 0.32 5.52 1.46
C SER A 188 0.31 5.97 2.92
N HIS A 189 -0.10 5.10 3.85
CA HIS A 189 -0.09 5.35 5.28
C HIS A 189 1.30 5.14 5.94
N ILE A 190 2.29 4.63 5.22
CA ILE A 190 3.67 4.53 5.71
C ILE A 190 4.20 5.94 6.00
N SER A 191 4.62 6.19 7.24
CA SER A 191 5.07 7.52 7.69
C SER A 191 6.34 7.99 6.97
N HIS A 192 7.33 7.11 6.80
CA HIS A 192 8.62 7.46 6.18
C HIS A 192 8.51 7.60 4.66
N ASP A 193 8.83 8.78 4.11
CA ASP A 193 8.65 9.11 2.69
C ASP A 193 9.40 8.17 1.73
N GLN A 194 10.70 7.96 1.97
CA GLN A 194 11.50 7.06 1.13
C GLN A 194 10.97 5.62 1.14
N CYS A 195 10.56 5.09 2.29
CA CYS A 195 10.00 3.74 2.38
C CYS A 195 8.64 3.64 1.68
N ARG A 196 7.80 4.68 1.83
CA ARG A 196 6.51 4.78 1.15
C ARG A 196 6.68 4.80 -0.37
N SER A 197 7.58 5.64 -0.88
CA SER A 197 7.82 5.77 -2.32
C SER A 197 8.36 4.48 -2.93
N VAL A 198 9.32 3.82 -2.27
CA VAL A 198 9.86 2.53 -2.71
C VAL A 198 8.78 1.46 -2.72
N ALA A 199 8.00 1.32 -1.64
CA ALA A 199 6.97 0.28 -1.54
C ALA A 199 5.85 0.46 -2.59
N ILE A 200 5.39 1.69 -2.81
CA ILE A 200 4.36 1.98 -3.84
C ILE A 200 4.89 1.68 -5.24
N ARG A 201 6.13 2.10 -5.54
CA ARG A 201 6.75 1.84 -6.84
C ARG A 201 6.92 0.35 -7.09
N GLU A 202 7.28 -0.43 -6.08
CA GLU A 202 7.40 -1.88 -6.21
C GLU A 202 6.06 -2.55 -6.58
N VAL A 203 4.94 -2.10 -5.99
CA VAL A 203 3.60 -2.59 -6.39
C VAL A 203 3.27 -2.19 -7.83
N LEU A 204 3.55 -0.94 -8.22
CA LEU A 204 3.34 -0.44 -9.59
C LEU A 204 4.18 -1.22 -10.62
N GLU A 205 5.41 -1.59 -10.26
CA GLU A 205 6.29 -2.42 -11.09
C GLU A 205 5.76 -3.84 -11.23
N ARG A 206 5.32 -4.48 -10.14
CA ARG A 206 4.74 -5.84 -10.18
C ARG A 206 3.45 -5.90 -11.00
N MET A 207 2.58 -4.89 -10.89
CA MET A 207 1.34 -4.84 -11.66
C MET A 207 1.57 -4.49 -13.14
N SER A 208 2.73 -3.94 -13.51
CA SER A 208 2.96 -3.35 -14.84
C SER A 208 2.59 -4.30 -16.00
N LEU A 209 2.94 -5.58 -15.90
CA LEU A 209 2.75 -6.56 -16.96
C LEU A 209 1.29 -7.00 -17.11
N THR A 210 0.56 -7.14 -16.00
CA THR A 210 -0.81 -7.69 -15.96
C THR A 210 -1.89 -6.62 -15.95
N ALA A 211 -1.58 -5.39 -15.50
CA ALA A 211 -2.56 -4.34 -15.30
C ALA A 211 -3.17 -3.81 -16.61
N ARG A 212 -4.50 -3.69 -16.61
CA ARG A 212 -5.30 -2.95 -17.63
C ARG A 212 -5.38 -1.44 -17.30
N SER A 213 -5.76 -0.62 -18.28
CA SER A 213 -5.93 0.84 -18.13
C SER A 213 -6.82 1.21 -16.93
N GLN A 214 -7.96 0.54 -16.79
CA GLN A 214 -8.94 0.76 -15.70
C GLN A 214 -8.34 0.65 -14.30
N HIS A 215 -7.27 -0.14 -14.12
CA HIS A 215 -6.64 -0.28 -12.81
C HIS A 215 -5.84 0.97 -12.44
N TYR A 216 -5.17 1.59 -13.41
CA TYR A 216 -4.48 2.86 -13.20
C TYR A 216 -5.47 3.99 -12.92
N ASP A 217 -6.64 3.98 -13.58
CA ASP A 217 -7.69 4.98 -13.34
C ASP A 217 -8.26 4.87 -11.91
N LYS A 218 -8.48 3.65 -11.42
CA LYS A 218 -8.88 3.40 -10.02
C LYS A 218 -7.85 3.87 -9.02
N ILE A 219 -6.56 3.68 -9.31
CA ILE A 219 -5.48 4.16 -8.44
C ILE A 219 -5.49 5.69 -8.39
N LEU A 220 -5.57 6.37 -9.53
CA LEU A 220 -5.61 7.83 -9.60
C LEU A 220 -6.85 8.44 -8.96
N ALA A 221 -7.97 7.71 -8.93
CA ALA A 221 -9.20 8.17 -8.29
C ALA A 221 -9.15 8.13 -6.76
N ILE A 222 -8.35 7.22 -6.18
CA ILE A 222 -8.31 6.96 -4.73
C ILE A 222 -7.03 7.52 -4.10
N CYS A 223 -5.92 7.50 -4.82
CA CYS A 223 -4.59 7.79 -4.32
C CYS A 223 -3.97 8.98 -5.07
N GLU A 224 -3.47 9.96 -4.33
CA GLU A 224 -2.69 11.08 -4.88
C GLU A 224 -1.24 10.64 -5.12
N ILE A 225 -1.01 9.91 -6.22
CA ILE A 225 0.35 9.48 -6.63
C ILE A 225 0.85 10.25 -7.86
N PRO A 226 2.18 10.48 -7.96
CA PRO A 226 2.76 11.14 -9.14
C PRO A 226 2.47 10.38 -10.44
N HIS A 227 2.04 11.11 -11.48
CA HIS A 227 1.73 10.53 -12.80
C HIS A 227 2.96 9.88 -13.47
N GLU A 228 4.16 10.32 -13.10
CA GLU A 228 5.44 9.78 -13.55
C GLU A 228 5.59 8.30 -13.14
N TRP A 229 5.10 7.92 -11.96
CA TRP A 229 5.23 6.54 -11.47
C TRP A 229 4.34 5.57 -12.25
N ILE A 230 3.13 6.02 -12.61
CA ILE A 230 2.25 5.25 -13.50
C ILE A 230 2.85 5.14 -14.89
N SER A 231 3.45 6.23 -15.38
CA SER A 231 4.13 6.24 -16.68
C SER A 231 5.32 5.27 -16.69
N ALA A 232 6.07 5.15 -15.58
CA ALA A 232 7.13 4.17 -15.42
C ALA A 232 6.60 2.72 -15.49
N ALA A 233 5.46 2.42 -14.87
CA ALA A 233 4.83 1.10 -14.98
C ALA A 233 4.37 0.81 -16.43
N LYS A 234 3.73 1.78 -17.09
CA LYS A 234 3.33 1.66 -18.51
C LYS A 234 4.52 1.47 -19.44
N PHE A 235 5.65 2.11 -19.14
CA PHE A 235 6.91 1.91 -19.86
C PHE A 235 7.39 0.45 -19.81
N ILE A 236 7.41 -0.17 -18.63
CA ILE A 236 7.81 -1.58 -18.47
C ILE A 236 6.92 -2.49 -19.33
N LYS A 237 5.60 -2.28 -19.28
CA LYS A 237 4.64 -3.04 -20.08
C LYS A 237 4.87 -2.90 -21.57
N ALA A 238 5.01 -1.67 -22.07
CA ALA A 238 5.20 -1.39 -23.48
C ALA A 238 6.51 -2.02 -24.01
N LYS A 239 7.58 -1.95 -23.21
CA LYS A 239 8.86 -2.59 -23.53
C LYS A 239 8.72 -4.12 -23.60
N ALA A 240 8.00 -4.74 -22.67
CA ALA A 240 7.76 -6.19 -22.67
C ALA A 240 6.90 -6.65 -23.87
N GLN A 241 6.01 -5.80 -24.37
CA GLN A 241 5.18 -6.07 -25.55
C GLN A 241 5.90 -5.81 -26.88
N GLY A 242 7.12 -5.27 -26.86
CA GLY A 242 7.86 -4.88 -28.07
C GLY A 242 7.33 -3.60 -28.73
N ASN A 243 6.41 -2.86 -28.10
CA ASN A 243 5.94 -1.58 -28.61
C ASN A 243 6.91 -0.47 -28.20
N LEU A 244 8.00 -0.34 -28.97
CA LEU A 244 9.12 0.56 -28.66
C LEU A 244 8.74 2.04 -28.70
N GLU A 245 7.79 2.44 -29.56
CA GLU A 245 7.31 3.82 -29.63
C GLU A 245 6.53 4.20 -28.37
N ALA A 246 5.56 3.37 -27.96
CA ALA A 246 4.84 3.58 -26.72
C ALA A 246 5.78 3.54 -25.51
N ALA A 247 6.78 2.66 -25.52
CA ALA A 247 7.81 2.62 -24.50
C ALA A 247 8.61 3.93 -24.43
N CYS A 248 9.07 4.46 -25.56
CA CYS A 248 9.79 5.73 -25.60
C CYS A 248 8.94 6.90 -25.07
N SER A 249 7.68 6.99 -25.51
CA SER A 249 6.71 7.99 -25.03
C SER A 249 6.48 7.90 -23.52
N HIS A 250 6.30 6.69 -22.98
CA HIS A 250 6.10 6.47 -21.55
C HIS A 250 7.37 6.72 -20.74
N ALA A 251 8.56 6.39 -21.26
CA ALA A 251 9.84 6.69 -20.61
C ALA A 251 10.05 8.19 -20.45
N LEU A 252 9.70 8.98 -21.48
CA LEU A 252 9.73 10.44 -21.44
C LEU A 252 8.77 10.98 -20.36
N SER A 253 7.53 10.50 -20.34
CA SER A 253 6.53 10.89 -19.33
C SER A 253 6.89 10.44 -17.91
N ALA A 254 7.68 9.36 -17.77
CA ALA A 254 8.20 8.89 -16.48
C ALA A 254 9.43 9.69 -15.98
N GLY A 255 9.93 10.64 -16.78
CA GLY A 255 11.16 11.37 -16.48
C GLY A 255 12.44 10.53 -16.64
N ASN A 256 12.37 9.35 -17.25
CA ASN A 256 13.54 8.52 -17.55
C ASN A 256 14.14 8.92 -18.90
N TYR A 257 14.70 10.14 -18.94
CA TYR A 257 15.30 10.74 -20.14
C TYR A 257 16.40 9.88 -20.77
N PRO A 258 17.32 9.23 -20.03
CA PRO A 258 18.35 8.38 -20.64
C PRO A 258 17.77 7.19 -21.40
N ALA A 259 16.79 6.49 -20.81
CA ALA A 259 16.15 5.36 -21.48
C ALA A 259 15.31 5.81 -22.69
N ALA A 260 14.64 6.97 -22.58
CA ALA A 260 13.88 7.55 -23.69
C ALA A 260 14.81 7.89 -24.87
N LEU A 261 15.93 8.58 -24.63
CA LEU A 261 16.90 8.94 -25.67
C LEU A 261 17.49 7.70 -26.36
N GLN A 262 17.88 6.68 -25.58
CA GLN A 262 18.42 5.45 -26.14
C GLN A 262 17.40 4.73 -27.03
N LEU A 263 16.17 4.52 -26.55
CA LEU A 263 15.12 3.87 -27.34
C LEU A 263 14.77 4.66 -28.59
N PHE A 264 14.71 5.99 -28.47
CA PHE A 264 14.44 6.87 -29.60
C PHE A 264 15.51 6.76 -30.68
N ALA A 265 16.77 6.99 -30.30
CA ALA A 265 17.87 7.07 -31.24
C ALA A 265 18.28 5.72 -31.83
N ASP A 266 18.15 4.64 -31.04
CA ASP A 266 18.64 3.34 -31.47
C ASP A 266 17.63 2.56 -32.31
N GLU A 267 16.34 2.67 -31.99
CA GLU A 267 15.30 1.79 -32.54
C GLU A 267 14.14 2.57 -33.17
N VAL A 268 13.51 3.50 -32.44
CA VAL A 268 12.25 4.13 -32.86
C VAL A 268 12.45 5.03 -34.07
N ALA A 269 13.41 5.97 -34.00
CA ALA A 269 13.64 6.92 -35.08
C ALA A 269 14.18 6.27 -36.35
N PRO A 270 15.21 5.40 -36.30
CA PRO A 270 15.68 4.68 -37.50
C PRO A 270 14.59 3.85 -38.17
N ASN A 271 13.77 3.12 -37.39
CA ASN A 271 12.75 2.25 -37.93
C ASN A 271 11.58 3.05 -38.53
N ALA A 272 11.18 4.15 -37.89
CA ALA A 272 10.17 5.06 -38.45
C ALA A 272 10.62 5.69 -39.77
N ILE A 273 11.89 6.11 -39.86
CA ILE A 273 12.48 6.63 -41.12
C ILE A 273 12.52 5.54 -42.19
N ALA A 274 12.94 4.32 -41.85
CA ALA A 274 13.00 3.20 -42.79
C ALA A 274 11.61 2.82 -43.34
N MET A 275 10.57 2.93 -42.51
CA MET A 275 9.17 2.69 -42.92
C MET A 275 8.50 3.92 -43.56
N GLY A 276 9.14 5.10 -43.53
CA GLY A 276 8.57 6.36 -44.00
C GLY A 276 7.43 6.90 -43.13
N ASP A 277 7.27 6.41 -41.90
CA ASP A 277 6.16 6.77 -41.00
C ASP A 277 6.48 8.04 -40.18
N LEU A 278 6.54 9.17 -40.89
CA LEU A 278 6.82 10.49 -40.30
C LEU A 278 5.71 10.99 -39.37
N HIS A 279 4.47 10.55 -39.59
CA HIS A 279 3.32 10.96 -38.76
C HIS A 279 3.46 10.49 -37.31
N ARG A 280 4.13 9.35 -37.08
CA ARG A 280 4.41 8.84 -35.73
C ARG A 280 5.69 9.39 -35.13
N LEU A 281 6.71 9.61 -35.96
CA LEU A 281 8.01 10.12 -35.51
C LEU A 281 7.92 11.58 -35.03
N ARG A 282 7.22 12.43 -35.77
CA ARG A 282 7.18 13.88 -35.53
C ARG A 282 6.64 14.25 -34.14
N PRO A 283 5.45 13.78 -33.69
CA PRO A 283 4.93 14.13 -32.37
C PRO A 283 5.85 13.69 -31.23
N LEU A 284 6.56 12.57 -31.41
CA LEU A 284 7.50 12.07 -30.42
C LEU A 284 8.78 12.91 -30.39
N ALA A 285 9.34 13.25 -31.56
CA ALA A 285 10.51 14.13 -31.67
C ALA A 285 10.22 15.52 -31.08
N GLU A 286 9.08 16.13 -31.40
CA GLU A 286 8.66 17.43 -30.84
C GLU A 286 8.52 17.39 -29.31
N ARG A 287 7.98 16.29 -28.76
CA ARG A 287 7.89 16.12 -27.30
C ARG A 287 9.25 15.98 -26.63
N MET A 288 10.20 15.33 -27.30
CA MET A 288 11.57 15.21 -26.80
C MET A 288 12.33 16.52 -26.92
N GLU A 289 12.14 17.28 -28.01
CA GLU A 289 12.69 18.62 -28.22
C GLU A 289 12.23 19.59 -27.11
N LYS A 290 10.94 19.57 -26.75
CA LYS A 290 10.41 20.34 -25.62
C LYS A 290 11.05 19.99 -24.26
N ALA A 291 11.64 18.82 -24.16
CA ALA A 291 12.35 18.34 -22.97
C ALA A 291 13.88 18.31 -23.15
N ALA A 292 14.40 18.89 -24.23
CA ALA A 292 15.82 18.80 -24.62
C ALA A 292 16.77 19.21 -23.50
N ASP A 293 16.45 20.28 -22.75
CA ASP A 293 17.25 20.78 -21.63
C ASP A 293 17.48 19.74 -20.52
N ARG A 294 16.55 18.79 -20.38
CA ARG A 294 16.59 17.72 -19.37
C ARG A 294 17.20 16.43 -19.92
N ILE A 295 17.30 16.31 -21.26
CA ILE A 295 17.82 15.14 -21.94
C ILE A 295 19.30 15.36 -22.23
N THR A 296 20.16 14.83 -21.37
CA THR A 296 21.61 14.86 -21.57
C THR A 296 21.97 14.16 -22.88
N GLY A 297 22.58 14.88 -23.83
CA GLY A 297 23.00 14.34 -25.11
C GLY A 297 21.95 14.40 -26.23
N TRP A 298 20.80 15.06 -26.01
CA TRP A 298 19.81 15.29 -27.06
C TRP A 298 20.41 15.96 -28.29
N GLY A 299 21.15 17.07 -28.11
CA GLY A 299 21.79 17.79 -29.20
C GLY A 299 22.71 16.91 -30.07
N ALA A 300 23.42 15.95 -29.46
CA ALA A 300 24.36 15.11 -30.21
C ALA A 300 23.63 14.11 -31.13
N ILE A 301 22.57 13.46 -30.65
CA ILE A 301 21.95 12.31 -31.34
C ILE A 301 20.50 12.57 -31.73
N GLY A 302 19.70 13.14 -30.83
CA GLY A 302 18.28 13.36 -31.02
C GLY A 302 17.98 14.47 -32.02
N GLN A 303 18.76 15.55 -32.00
CA GLN A 303 18.58 16.71 -32.88
C GLN A 303 18.55 16.33 -34.36
N ILE A 304 19.39 15.38 -34.76
CA ILE A 304 19.50 14.89 -36.14
C ILE A 304 18.13 14.38 -36.65
N TYR A 305 17.39 13.68 -35.80
CA TYR A 305 16.07 13.14 -36.15
C TYR A 305 14.97 14.21 -36.11
N ALA A 306 15.07 15.20 -35.21
CA ALA A 306 14.16 16.34 -35.17
C ALA A 306 14.30 17.22 -36.41
N ASP A 307 15.55 17.56 -36.77
CA ASP A 307 15.88 18.33 -37.96
C ASP A 307 15.41 17.61 -39.24
N TYR A 308 15.55 16.28 -39.29
CA TYR A 308 15.02 15.48 -40.39
C TYR A 308 13.49 15.56 -40.51
N CYS A 309 12.76 15.51 -39.39
CA CYS A 309 11.30 15.64 -39.41
C CYS A 309 10.87 17.01 -39.94
N ILE A 310 11.57 18.07 -39.54
CA ILE A 310 11.32 19.44 -40.02
C ILE A 310 11.60 19.53 -41.52
N LEU A 311 12.77 19.04 -41.96
CA LEU A 311 13.16 19.08 -43.36
C LEU A 311 12.15 18.37 -44.26
N LYS A 312 11.66 17.20 -43.84
CA LYS A 312 10.66 16.47 -44.64
C LYS A 312 9.28 17.15 -44.65
N THR A 313 8.93 17.91 -43.61
CA THR A 313 7.68 18.69 -43.62
C THR A 313 7.78 19.93 -44.49
N MET A 314 8.96 20.54 -44.59
CA MET A 314 9.20 21.69 -45.47
C MET A 314 9.23 21.30 -46.94
N ASP A 315 9.63 20.06 -47.26
CA ASP A 315 9.56 19.47 -48.61
C ASP A 315 8.12 19.34 -49.15
N ASP A 316 7.12 19.39 -48.27
CA ASP A 316 5.69 19.36 -48.64
C ASP A 316 5.07 20.78 -48.72
N GLU A 317 5.81 21.84 -48.38
CA GLU A 317 5.37 23.25 -48.38
C GLU A 317 5.92 24.01 -49.61
N ASP A 318 5.25 25.10 -50.05
CA ASP A 318 5.66 25.87 -51.24
C ASP A 318 7.08 26.46 -51.12
N ASP A 319 7.84 26.40 -52.22
CA ASP A 319 9.20 26.96 -52.33
C ASP A 319 9.17 28.49 -52.16
N THR A 320 9.61 28.96 -51.00
CA THR A 320 9.84 30.38 -50.70
C THR A 320 11.31 30.60 -50.35
N GLU A 321 11.86 31.80 -50.62
CA GLU A 321 13.27 32.11 -50.31
C GLU A 321 13.62 31.89 -48.83
N GLU A 322 12.67 32.13 -47.92
CA GLU A 322 12.84 31.89 -46.47
C GLU A 322 12.90 30.39 -46.12
N ASN A 323 12.22 29.55 -46.91
CA ASN A 323 12.26 28.09 -46.76
C ASN A 323 13.58 27.51 -47.30
N GLU A 324 14.12 28.04 -48.39
CA GLU A 324 15.42 27.63 -48.95
C GLU A 324 16.58 27.89 -47.98
N GLU A 325 16.63 29.06 -47.33
CA GLU A 325 17.69 29.40 -46.38
C GLU A 325 17.66 28.50 -45.13
N LYS A 326 16.45 28.25 -44.59
CA LYS A 326 16.25 27.31 -43.47
C LYS A 326 16.60 25.88 -43.85
N LEU A 327 16.27 25.47 -45.08
CA LEU A 327 16.62 24.15 -45.60
C LEU A 327 18.13 23.97 -45.69
N HIS A 328 18.86 24.97 -46.21
CA HIS A 328 20.33 24.95 -46.23
C HIS A 328 20.95 24.85 -44.83
N GLN A 329 20.44 25.60 -43.86
CA GLN A 329 20.91 25.53 -42.47
C GLN A 329 20.67 24.15 -41.84
N LEU A 330 19.50 23.53 -42.10
CA LEU A 330 19.17 22.18 -41.61
C LEU A 330 20.07 21.12 -42.25
N VAL A 331 20.29 21.20 -43.57
CA VAL A 331 21.18 20.26 -44.29
C VAL A 331 22.61 20.36 -43.79
N GLU A 332 23.12 21.57 -43.54
CA GLU A 332 24.46 21.77 -42.98
C GLU A 332 24.57 21.23 -41.54
N SER A 333 23.57 21.49 -40.69
CA SER A 333 23.52 20.96 -39.32
C SER A 333 23.50 19.42 -39.31
N ILE A 334 22.68 18.81 -40.14
CA ILE A 334 22.60 17.35 -40.23
C ILE A 334 23.92 16.78 -40.77
N SER A 335 24.49 17.38 -41.82
CA SER A 335 25.76 16.94 -42.41
C SER A 335 26.92 16.97 -41.41
N THR A 336 27.04 18.04 -40.62
CA THR A 336 28.08 18.16 -39.59
C THR A 336 27.90 17.12 -38.47
N ARG A 337 26.66 16.88 -38.02
CA ARG A 337 26.37 15.90 -36.95
C ARG A 337 26.52 14.44 -37.40
N ILE A 338 26.29 14.12 -38.68
CA ILE A 338 26.50 12.77 -39.22
C ILE A 338 27.98 12.37 -39.24
N GLN A 339 28.86 13.33 -39.54
CA GLN A 339 30.30 13.09 -39.60
C GLN A 339 30.90 12.82 -38.21
N ALA A 340 30.19 13.17 -37.14
CA ALA A 340 30.59 12.86 -35.79
C ALA A 340 30.45 11.34 -35.48
N PRO A 341 31.33 10.75 -34.65
CA PRO A 341 31.34 9.32 -34.32
C PRO A 341 30.26 8.97 -33.30
N ILE A 342 29.00 9.25 -33.62
CA ILE A 342 27.86 9.20 -32.68
C ILE A 342 27.07 7.88 -32.82
N PHE A 343 26.99 7.33 -34.03
CA PHE A 343 26.22 6.12 -34.30
C PHE A 343 26.96 4.85 -33.88
N LYS A 344 26.30 4.02 -33.07
CA LYS A 344 26.88 2.76 -32.56
C LYS A 344 26.70 1.58 -33.51
N THR A 345 25.66 1.59 -34.36
CA THR A 345 25.40 0.48 -35.30
C THR A 345 25.56 0.91 -36.76
N PRO A 346 26.06 0.03 -37.65
CA PRO A 346 26.19 0.31 -39.08
C PRO A 346 24.84 0.56 -39.77
N ILE A 347 23.75 -0.02 -39.26
CA ILE A 347 22.39 0.09 -39.79
C ILE A 347 21.82 1.50 -39.55
N GLN A 348 22.07 2.10 -38.38
CA GLN A 348 21.73 3.50 -38.11
C GLN A 348 22.43 4.44 -39.08
N ARG A 349 23.72 4.20 -39.37
CA ARG A 349 24.43 4.95 -40.40
C ARG A 349 23.84 4.71 -41.78
N TYR A 350 23.57 3.47 -42.18
CA TYR A 350 23.13 3.14 -43.55
C TYR A 350 21.71 3.62 -43.87
N THR A 351 20.77 3.48 -42.93
CA THR A 351 19.39 3.97 -43.08
C THR A 351 19.38 5.48 -43.22
N PHE A 352 20.08 6.18 -42.31
CA PHE A 352 20.22 7.64 -42.34
C PHE A 352 20.99 8.14 -43.56
N PHE A 353 22.09 7.47 -43.95
CA PHE A 353 22.82 7.81 -45.18
C PHE A 353 21.97 7.59 -46.41
N SER A 354 21.20 6.50 -46.54
CA SER A 354 20.44 6.25 -47.77
C SER A 354 19.27 7.23 -47.97
N THR A 355 18.52 7.54 -46.90
CA THR A 355 17.37 8.45 -46.99
C THR A 355 17.81 9.91 -47.05
N LEU A 356 18.84 10.30 -46.30
CA LEU A 356 19.35 11.67 -46.34
C LEU A 356 20.16 11.96 -47.61
N VAL A 357 20.91 10.99 -48.15
CA VAL A 357 21.57 11.15 -49.46
C VAL A 357 20.53 11.22 -50.58
N LEU A 358 19.43 10.48 -50.53
CA LEU A 358 18.34 10.63 -51.49
C LEU A 358 17.71 12.03 -51.43
N VAL A 359 17.44 12.56 -50.24
CA VAL A 359 16.88 13.90 -50.07
C VAL A 359 17.88 14.99 -50.45
N ILE A 360 19.15 14.88 -50.02
CA ILE A 360 20.21 15.83 -50.39
C ILE A 360 20.52 15.78 -51.90
N LEU A 361 20.52 14.60 -52.53
CA LEU A 361 20.73 14.46 -53.98
C LEU A 361 19.54 14.98 -54.77
N PHE A 362 18.31 14.81 -54.28
CA PHE A 362 17.11 15.38 -54.90
C PHE A 362 17.13 16.91 -54.85
N TYR A 363 17.48 17.50 -53.69
CA TYR A 363 17.60 18.95 -53.55
C TYR A 363 18.80 19.54 -54.29
N ARG A 364 19.98 18.90 -54.25
CA ARG A 364 21.12 19.31 -55.10
C ARG A 364 20.79 19.19 -56.58
N SER A 365 20.08 18.15 -56.98
CA SER A 365 19.59 18.00 -58.36
C SER A 365 18.62 19.11 -58.76
N GLN A 366 17.76 19.60 -57.87
CA GLN A 366 16.85 20.72 -58.17
C GLN A 366 17.58 22.07 -58.17
N SER A 367 18.50 22.32 -57.24
CA SER A 367 19.37 23.51 -57.23
C SER A 367 20.30 23.59 -58.45
N ASP A 368 20.84 22.45 -58.90
CA ASP A 368 21.60 22.35 -60.16
C ASP A 368 20.70 22.50 -61.40
N MET A 369 19.42 22.08 -61.33
CA MET A 369 18.45 22.32 -62.41
C MET A 369 18.03 23.80 -62.49
N LEU A 370 17.83 24.48 -61.36
CA LEU A 370 17.49 25.89 -61.30
C LEU A 370 18.67 26.78 -61.71
N SER A 371 19.90 26.42 -61.34
CA SER A 371 21.12 27.14 -61.78
C SER A 371 21.48 26.91 -63.26
N SER A 372 21.03 25.81 -63.87
CA SER A 372 21.17 25.57 -65.32
C SER A 372 20.05 26.17 -66.18
N ILE A 373 18.98 26.67 -65.57
CA ILE A 373 17.90 27.41 -66.27
C ILE A 373 18.16 28.94 -66.27
N VAL A 374 19.14 29.43 -65.51
CA VAL A 374 19.48 30.87 -65.37
C VAL A 374 20.83 31.24 -66.04
N VAL A 375 21.32 30.46 -67.00
CA VAL A 375 22.49 30.86 -67.83
C VAL A 375 22.19 30.78 -69.32
#